data_AF-A0A1M3MG41-F1
#
_entry.id   AF-A0A1M3MG41-F1
#
_cell.length_a   1.000
_cell.length_b   1.000
_cell.length_c   1.000
_cell.angle_alpha   90.00
_cell.angle_beta   90.00
_cell.angle_gamma   90.00
#
_symmetry.space_group_name_H-M   'P 1'
#
loop_
_entity.id
_entity.type
_entity.pdbx_description
1 polymer ?
#
loop_
_entity_poly.entity_id
_entity_poly.type
_entity_poly.pdbx_seq_one_letter_code
_entity_poly.pdbx_strand_id
1 'polypeptide(L)'
;MTIILQQPHSSIDAASIRELVETFYARARKDDVIGPIFAVAVHDWDRHIEQITQFWLSVILKAGDYQGRPLPAHLKLGLRDEHFDRWLALFEQTAREIFPPEGAIVFIDRARRIADSFEMAIATHAGRIAAPRHARRAL
;
A
#
# COMPACT_ATOMS: atom_id res chain seq x y z
N MET A 1 -26.54 7.38 -23.60
CA MET A 1 -26.55 7.98 -22.23
C MET A 1 -25.35 7.39 -21.50
N THR A 2 -24.24 8.11 -21.50
CA THR A 2 -22.96 7.62 -20.96
C THR A 2 -22.98 7.79 -19.44
N ILE A 3 -23.28 6.72 -18.70
CA ILE A 3 -23.19 6.73 -17.24
C ILE A 3 -21.71 6.66 -16.86
N ILE A 4 -21.30 7.67 -16.11
CA ILE A 4 -19.95 7.95 -15.66
C ILE A 4 -19.60 7.02 -14.47
N LEU A 5 -18.49 6.28 -14.63
CA LEU A 5 -17.53 5.78 -13.64
C LEU A 5 -18.02 5.20 -12.30
N GLN A 6 -17.77 3.88 -12.15
CA GLN A 6 -17.41 3.14 -10.92
C GLN A 6 -17.34 4.00 -9.65
N GLN A 7 -18.42 4.04 -8.88
CA GLN A 7 -18.30 4.39 -7.46
C GLN A 7 -17.58 3.23 -6.76
N PRO A 8 -16.66 3.51 -5.82
CA PRO A 8 -16.07 2.48 -4.98
C PRO A 8 -17.19 1.78 -4.18
N HIS A 9 -16.93 0.54 -3.74
CA HIS A 9 -17.90 -0.21 -2.94
C HIS A 9 -18.38 0.64 -1.75
N SER A 10 -19.64 0.53 -1.35
CA SER A 10 -20.23 1.40 -0.31
C SER A 10 -19.55 1.30 1.05
N SER A 11 -18.78 0.22 1.28
CA SER A 11 -17.92 0.06 2.47
C SER A 11 -16.65 0.91 2.45
N ILE A 12 -16.34 1.61 1.34
CA ILE A 12 -15.10 2.36 1.15
C ILE A 12 -15.40 3.85 1.23
N ASP A 13 -14.95 4.46 2.31
CA ASP A 13 -15.03 5.89 2.59
C ASP A 13 -13.71 6.38 3.25
N ALA A 14 -13.68 7.65 3.65
CA ALA A 14 -12.48 8.22 4.25
C ALA A 14 -12.15 7.65 5.65
N ALA A 15 -13.17 7.28 6.43
CA ALA A 15 -12.99 6.75 7.78
C ALA A 15 -12.42 5.32 7.74
N SER A 16 -13.01 4.46 6.93
CA SER A 16 -12.56 3.09 6.69
C SER A 16 -11.16 3.01 6.09
N ILE A 17 -10.78 3.95 5.21
CA ILE A 17 -9.39 4.04 4.70
C ILE A 17 -8.40 4.40 5.81
N ARG A 18 -8.76 5.38 6.67
CA ARG A 18 -7.94 5.72 7.83
C ARG A 18 -7.79 4.51 8.76
N GLU A 19 -8.89 3.82 9.06
CA GLU A 19 -8.89 2.61 9.90
C GLU A 19 -7.98 1.52 9.32
N LEU A 20 -8.02 1.30 8.00
CA LEU A 20 -7.11 0.37 7.30
C LEU A 20 -5.65 0.74 7.52
N VAL A 21 -5.30 2.01 7.31
CA VAL A 21 -3.92 2.50 7.42
C VAL A 21 -3.42 2.39 8.86
N GLU A 22 -4.20 2.86 9.83
CA GLU A 22 -3.85 2.80 11.25
C GLU A 22 -3.68 1.36 11.73
N THR A 23 -4.64 0.48 11.41
CA THR A 23 -4.59 -0.94 11.80
C THR A 23 -3.41 -1.65 11.17
N PHE A 24 -3.14 -1.39 9.89
CA PHE A 24 -2.01 -1.98 9.17
C PHE A 24 -0.67 -1.56 9.80
N TYR A 25 -0.46 -0.27 10.06
CA TYR A 25 0.81 0.20 10.61
C TYR A 25 1.01 -0.15 12.08
N ALA A 26 -0.06 -0.30 12.85
CA ALA A 26 0.03 -0.85 14.21
C ALA A 26 0.62 -2.27 14.22
N ARG A 27 0.38 -3.05 13.15
CA ARG A 27 0.95 -4.39 12.93
C ARG A 27 2.35 -4.32 12.35
N ALA A 28 2.52 -3.56 11.25
CA ALA A 28 3.80 -3.45 10.55
C ALA A 28 4.93 -2.96 11.46
N ARG A 29 4.64 -2.07 12.42
CA ARG A 29 5.63 -1.58 13.39
C ARG A 29 6.15 -2.67 14.34
N LYS A 30 5.34 -3.69 14.61
CA LYS A 30 5.67 -4.80 15.53
C LYS A 30 6.20 -6.03 14.78
N ASP A 31 6.25 -5.98 13.46
CA ASP A 31 6.66 -7.12 12.64
C ASP A 31 8.19 -7.27 12.63
N ASP A 32 8.68 -8.50 12.79
CA ASP A 32 10.13 -8.76 12.90
C ASP A 32 10.90 -8.50 11.59
N VAL A 33 10.22 -8.55 10.43
CA VAL A 33 10.86 -8.38 9.12
C VAL A 33 10.83 -6.93 8.67
N ILE A 34 9.65 -6.30 8.71
CA ILE A 34 9.47 -4.93 8.19
C ILE A 34 9.49 -3.85 9.27
N GLY A 35 9.25 -4.21 10.54
CA GLY A 35 9.30 -3.29 11.67
C GLY A 35 10.65 -2.57 11.81
N PRO A 36 11.80 -3.24 11.69
CA PRO A 36 13.12 -2.59 11.72
C PRO A 36 13.31 -1.52 10.63
N ILE A 37 12.70 -1.70 9.45
CA ILE A 37 12.78 -0.72 8.36
C ILE A 37 12.04 0.56 8.75
N PHE A 38 10.82 0.41 9.26
CA PHE A 38 10.02 1.56 9.71
C PHE A 38 10.61 2.24 10.94
N ALA A 39 11.23 1.50 11.87
CA ALA A 39 11.90 2.07 13.03
C ALA A 39 13.04 3.04 12.65
N VAL A 40 13.72 2.77 11.52
CA VAL A 40 14.75 3.65 10.98
C VAL A 40 14.16 4.78 10.13
N ALA A 41 13.14 4.49 9.32
CA ALA A 41 12.65 5.41 8.31
C ALA A 41 11.57 6.39 8.79
N VAL A 42 10.85 6.08 9.87
CA VAL A 42 9.69 6.84 10.34
C VAL A 42 9.92 7.33 11.77
N HIS A 43 10.03 8.65 11.92
CA HIS A 43 10.23 9.30 13.22
C HIS A 43 8.96 9.97 13.76
N ASP A 44 8.08 10.42 12.87
CA ASP A 44 6.79 11.03 13.18
C ASP A 44 5.67 10.13 12.64
N TRP A 45 5.10 9.33 13.53
CA TRP A 45 4.08 8.34 13.17
C TRP A 45 2.76 8.99 12.80
N ASP A 46 2.32 10.03 13.51
CA ASP A 46 1.04 10.69 13.22
C ASP A 46 1.07 11.32 11.83
N ARG A 47 2.17 12.00 11.49
CA ARG A 47 2.37 12.54 10.14
C ARG A 47 2.47 11.46 9.08
N HIS A 48 3.14 10.35 9.37
CA HIS A 48 3.27 9.24 8.41
C HIS A 48 1.91 8.60 8.14
N ILE A 49 1.12 8.32 9.17
CA ILE A 49 -0.25 7.80 9.05
C ILE A 49 -1.12 8.77 8.25
N GLU A 50 -1.07 10.07 8.54
CA GLU A 50 -1.83 11.08 7.78
C GLU A 50 -1.44 11.05 6.30
N GLN A 51 -0.14 11.07 6.00
CA GLN A 51 0.36 11.08 4.63
C GLN A 51 -0.05 9.81 3.85
N ILE A 52 0.03 8.63 4.47
CA ILE A 52 -0.39 7.38 3.82
C ILE A 52 -1.92 7.27 3.71
N THR A 53 -2.66 7.84 4.65
CA THR A 53 -4.12 7.98 4.54
C THR A 53 -4.48 8.82 3.31
N GLN A 54 -3.87 9.99 3.15
CA GLN A 54 -4.08 10.84 1.97
C GLN A 54 -3.69 10.14 0.67
N PHE A 55 -2.59 9.39 0.66
CA PHE A 55 -2.19 8.58 -0.49
C PHE A 55 -3.28 7.59 -0.90
N TRP A 56 -3.82 6.82 0.03
CA TRP A 56 -4.86 5.83 -0.27
C TRP A 56 -6.19 6.46 -0.67
N LEU A 57 -6.57 7.59 -0.06
CA LEU A 57 -7.71 8.39 -0.52
C LEU A 57 -7.54 8.78 -2.00
N SER A 58 -6.35 9.25 -2.38
CA SER A 58 -6.09 9.71 -3.75
C SER A 58 -6.04 8.56 -4.75
N VAL A 59 -5.54 7.42 -4.32
CA VAL A 59 -5.43 6.22 -5.16
C VAL A 59 -6.78 5.52 -5.38
N ILE A 60 -7.64 5.46 -4.37
CA ILE A 60 -8.88 4.67 -4.39
C ILE A 60 -10.10 5.52 -4.71
N LEU A 61 -10.27 6.63 -4.00
CA LEU A 61 -11.43 7.50 -4.13
C LEU A 61 -11.21 8.63 -5.14
N LYS A 62 -9.98 8.79 -5.66
CA LYS A 62 -9.55 10.01 -6.39
C LYS A 62 -9.84 11.29 -5.58
N ALA A 63 -9.76 11.15 -4.25
CA ALA A 63 -10.02 12.21 -3.28
C ALA A 63 -8.77 12.43 -2.41
N GLY A 64 -8.66 13.55 -1.72
CA GLY A 64 -7.46 13.86 -0.93
C GLY A 64 -6.39 14.57 -1.75
N ASP A 65 -5.41 15.12 -1.04
CA ASP A 65 -4.46 16.11 -1.57
C ASP A 65 -3.02 15.58 -1.62
N TYR A 66 -2.88 14.27 -1.86
CA TYR A 66 -1.55 13.65 -1.95
C TYR A 66 -0.88 14.03 -3.28
N GLN A 67 0.08 14.95 -3.21
CA GLN A 67 0.94 15.36 -4.34
C GLN A 67 2.33 14.73 -4.28
N GLY A 68 2.54 13.77 -3.37
CA GLY A 68 3.83 13.16 -3.11
C GLY A 68 4.29 12.18 -4.20
N ARG A 69 5.58 11.85 -4.16
CA ARG A 69 6.16 10.76 -4.96
C ARG A 69 6.66 9.69 -3.99
N PRO A 70 5.99 8.52 -3.89
CA PRO A 70 6.37 7.53 -2.89
C PRO A 70 7.67 6.80 -3.24
N LEU A 71 7.94 6.54 -4.52
CA LEU A 71 9.09 5.74 -4.98
C LEU A 71 10.47 6.27 -4.51
N PRO A 72 10.80 7.58 -4.59
CA PRO A 72 12.08 8.10 -4.13
C PRO A 72 12.46 7.76 -2.68
N ALA A 73 11.47 7.62 -1.78
CA ALA A 73 11.75 7.19 -0.41
C ALA A 73 12.14 5.71 -0.36
N HIS A 74 11.42 4.86 -1.10
CA HIS A 74 11.62 3.41 -1.10
C HIS A 74 12.97 3.00 -1.73
N LEU A 75 13.46 3.76 -2.72
CA LEU A 75 14.78 3.52 -3.34
C LEU A 75 15.95 3.62 -2.35
N LYS A 76 15.79 4.35 -1.25
CA LYS A 76 16.86 4.59 -0.25
C LYS A 76 16.93 3.54 0.86
N LEU A 77 15.95 2.62 0.92
CA LEU A 77 15.76 1.74 2.08
C LEU A 77 16.39 0.35 1.93
N GLY A 78 17.05 0.06 0.80
CA GLY A 78 17.66 -1.27 0.56
C GLY A 78 16.63 -2.41 0.62
N LEU A 79 15.41 -2.16 0.13
CA LEU A 79 14.33 -3.13 0.18
C LEU A 79 14.64 -4.38 -0.67
N ARG A 80 14.23 -5.54 -0.17
CA ARG A 80 14.33 -6.85 -0.81
C ARG A 80 12.93 -7.44 -0.97
N ASP A 81 12.80 -8.45 -1.83
CA ASP A 81 11.56 -9.14 -2.15
C ASP A 81 10.78 -9.57 -0.88
N GLU A 82 11.48 -10.09 0.13
CA GLU A 82 10.89 -10.53 1.40
C GLU A 82 10.18 -9.41 2.16
N HIS A 83 10.65 -8.16 2.05
CA HIS A 83 10.01 -7.03 2.69
C HIS A 83 8.68 -6.69 2.01
N PHE A 84 8.62 -6.76 0.68
CA PHE A 84 7.39 -6.55 -0.09
C PHE A 84 6.39 -7.68 0.15
N ASP A 85 6.84 -8.94 0.13
CA ASP A 85 6.01 -10.11 0.42
C ASP A 85 5.39 -10.00 1.83
N ARG A 86 6.19 -9.59 2.83
CA ARG A 86 5.66 -9.43 4.20
C ARG A 86 4.73 -8.24 4.36
N TRP A 87 5.07 -7.11 3.76
CA TRP A 87 4.20 -5.92 3.74
C TRP A 87 2.84 -6.24 3.13
N LEU A 88 2.82 -6.91 1.98
CA LEU A 88 1.58 -7.32 1.31
C LEU A 88 0.79 -8.32 2.15
N ALA A 89 1.43 -9.32 2.75
CA ALA A 89 0.74 -10.29 3.59
C ALA A 89 -0.03 -9.61 4.74
N LEU A 90 0.62 -8.68 5.46
CA LEU A 90 0.00 -7.93 6.55
C LEU A 90 -1.10 -6.97 6.04
N PHE A 91 -0.87 -6.31 4.91
CA PHE A 91 -1.85 -5.37 4.33
C PHE A 91 -3.09 -6.10 3.83
N GLU A 92 -2.92 -7.21 3.12
CA GLU A 92 -4.03 -8.05 2.63
C GLU A 92 -4.85 -8.65 3.77
N GLN A 93 -4.18 -9.13 4.83
CA GLN A 93 -4.87 -9.60 6.03
C GLN A 93 -5.73 -8.47 6.61
N THR A 94 -5.15 -7.27 6.78
CA THR A 94 -5.86 -6.13 7.37
C THR A 94 -7.04 -5.68 6.51
N ALA A 95 -6.88 -5.65 5.20
CA ALA A 95 -7.96 -5.31 4.27
C ALA A 95 -9.13 -6.31 4.34
N ARG A 96 -8.84 -7.61 4.44
CA ARG A 96 -9.86 -8.67 4.56
C ARG A 96 -10.61 -8.65 5.89
N GLU A 97 -10.02 -8.07 6.94
CA GLU A 97 -10.66 -7.96 8.25
C GLU A 97 -11.57 -6.72 8.36
N ILE A 98 -11.23 -5.64 7.65
CA ILE A 98 -11.98 -4.36 7.70
C ILE A 98 -13.10 -4.32 6.66
N PHE A 99 -12.86 -4.86 5.47
CA PHE A 99 -13.80 -4.76 4.36
C PHE A 99 -14.44 -6.11 4.03
N PRO A 100 -15.68 -6.10 3.51
CA PRO A 100 -16.21 -7.28 2.84
C PRO A 100 -15.34 -7.62 1.61
N PRO A 101 -15.42 -8.85 1.08
CA PRO A 101 -14.54 -9.32 0.00
C PRO A 101 -14.44 -8.37 -1.20
N GLU A 102 -15.57 -7.81 -1.63
CA GLU A 102 -15.68 -6.86 -2.75
C GLU A 102 -15.07 -5.47 -2.46
N GLY A 103 -14.92 -5.09 -1.19
CA GLY A 103 -14.16 -3.91 -0.80
C GLY A 103 -12.67 -4.22 -0.66
N ALA A 104 -12.33 -5.31 0.03
CA ALA A 104 -10.95 -5.72 0.27
C ALA A 104 -10.17 -5.90 -1.03
N ILE A 105 -10.79 -6.53 -2.04
CA ILE A 105 -10.18 -6.79 -3.35
C ILE A 105 -9.63 -5.54 -4.03
N VAL A 106 -10.29 -4.39 -3.85
CA VAL A 106 -9.92 -3.11 -4.46
C VAL A 106 -8.57 -2.62 -3.91
N PHE A 107 -8.36 -2.75 -2.60
CA PHE A 107 -7.10 -2.41 -1.95
C PHE A 107 -6.00 -3.41 -2.28
N ILE A 108 -6.33 -4.71 -2.27
CA ILE A 108 -5.36 -5.78 -2.51
C ILE A 108 -4.80 -5.72 -3.94
N ASP A 109 -5.65 -5.65 -4.97
CA ASP A 109 -5.20 -5.53 -6.36
C ASP A 109 -4.30 -4.31 -6.54
N ARG A 110 -4.71 -3.17 -5.97
CA ARG A 110 -3.95 -1.92 -6.07
C ARG A 110 -2.60 -2.01 -5.36
N ALA A 111 -2.56 -2.54 -4.14
CA ALA A 111 -1.33 -2.74 -3.37
C ALA A 111 -0.34 -3.64 -4.11
N ARG A 112 -0.81 -4.76 -4.65
CA ARG A 112 0.02 -5.70 -5.43
C ARG A 112 0.65 -5.03 -6.65
N ARG A 113 -0.11 -4.23 -7.40
CA ARG A 113 0.41 -3.47 -8.57
C ARG A 113 1.44 -2.41 -8.17
N ILE A 114 1.23 -1.71 -7.06
CA ILE A 114 2.18 -0.73 -6.54
C ILE A 114 3.48 -1.42 -6.12
N ALA A 115 3.39 -2.54 -5.40
CA ALA A 115 4.54 -3.35 -5.01
C ALA A 115 5.34 -3.79 -6.25
N ASP A 116 4.68 -4.41 -7.24
CA ASP A 116 5.35 -4.80 -8.50
C ASP A 116 6.05 -3.60 -9.17
N SER A 117 5.40 -2.44 -9.22
CA SER A 117 6.02 -1.22 -9.78
C SER A 117 7.25 -0.76 -9.02
N PHE A 118 7.27 -0.88 -7.69
CA PHE A 118 8.41 -0.48 -6.87
C PHE A 118 9.56 -1.47 -7.01
N GLU A 119 9.28 -2.76 -6.98
CA GLU A 119 10.31 -3.80 -7.17
C GLU A 119 10.97 -3.69 -8.55
N MET A 120 10.18 -3.49 -9.60
CA MET A 120 10.70 -3.25 -10.94
C MET A 120 11.59 -2.00 -11.00
N ALA A 121 11.17 -0.91 -10.35
CA ALA A 121 11.94 0.32 -10.31
C ALA A 121 13.25 0.18 -9.51
N ILE A 122 13.21 -0.52 -8.37
CA ILE A 122 14.40 -0.83 -7.55
C ILE A 122 15.37 -1.71 -8.34
N ALA A 123 14.88 -2.75 -9.02
CA ALA A 123 15.70 -3.60 -9.87
C ALA A 123 16.36 -2.80 -11.00
N THR A 124 15.58 -1.97 -11.70
CA THR A 124 16.06 -1.10 -12.79
C THR A 124 17.14 -0.14 -12.29
N HIS A 125 16.91 0.49 -11.13
CA HIS A 125 17.89 1.39 -10.50
C HIS A 125 19.21 0.68 -10.16
N ALA A 126 19.14 -0.63 -9.88
CA ALA A 126 20.29 -1.47 -9.60
C ALA A 126 20.85 -2.22 -10.83
N GLY A 127 20.47 -1.81 -12.05
CA GLY A 127 20.95 -2.39 -13.31
C GLY A 127 20.41 -3.80 -13.61
N ARG A 128 19.30 -4.18 -13.00
CA ARG A 128 18.63 -5.48 -13.18
C ARG A 128 17.25 -5.31 -13.79
N ILE A 129 16.71 -6.38 -14.35
CA ILE A 129 15.33 -6.46 -14.82
C ILE A 129 14.57 -7.39 -13.88
N ALA A 130 13.42 -6.93 -13.38
CA ALA A 130 12.48 -7.73 -12.62
C ALA A 130 11.13 -7.78 -13.34
N ALA A 131 10.41 -8.89 -13.17
CA ALA A 131 9.05 -9.05 -13.68
C ALA A 131 8.04 -8.95 -12.51
N PRO A 132 6.78 -8.53 -12.77
CA PRO A 132 5.72 -8.53 -11.77
C PRO A 132 5.54 -9.91 -11.11
N ARG A 133 5.49 -9.95 -9.77
CA ARG A 133 5.36 -11.16 -8.94
C ARG A 133 4.02 -11.24 -8.22
N HIS A 134 3.36 -10.10 -8.00
CA HIS A 134 2.22 -10.00 -7.09
C HIS A 134 0.89 -9.86 -7.82
N ALA A 135 0.77 -8.93 -8.78
CA ALA A 135 -0.48 -8.66 -9.49
C ALA A 135 -0.94 -9.82 -10.38
N ARG A 136 -0.06 -10.81 -10.63
CA ARG A 136 -0.37 -12.04 -11.38
C ARG A 136 -0.92 -13.17 -10.51
N ARG A 137 -0.87 -13.05 -9.18
CA ARG A 137 -1.42 -14.05 -8.27
C ARG A 137 -2.94 -13.98 -8.28
N ALA A 138 -3.60 -15.13 -8.21
CA ALA A 138 -5.05 -15.18 -7.98
C ALA A 138 -5.40 -14.39 -6.71
N LEU A 139 -6.53 -13.69 -6.75
CA LEU A 139 -7.00 -12.87 -5.64
C LEU A 139 -7.89 -13.66 -4.68
#